data_AF-A0A2A4QUR7-F1
#
_entry.id   AF-A0A2A4QUR7-F1
#
_cell.length_a   1.000
_cell.length_b   1.000
_cell.length_c   1.000
_cell.angle_alpha   90.00
_cell.angle_beta   90.00
_cell.angle_gamma   90.00
#
_symmetry.space_group_name_H-M   'P 1'
#
loop_
_entity.id
_entity.type
_entity.pdbx_description
1 polymer ?
#
loop_
_entity_poly.entity_id
_entity_poly.type
_entity_poly.pdbx_seq_one_letter_code
_entity_poly.pdbx_strand_id
1 'polypeptide(L)' 'MYSILQDHQGFLWFGTAENGLMRYDGKKVSVFENYIGNSSSLSHNNAGNILLEKSGAIWVGTWG' A
#
# COMPACT_ATOMS: atom_id res chain seq x y z
N MET A 1 3.20 11.76 -0.57
CA MET A 1 2.63 10.82 0.42
C MET A 1 1.21 11.25 0.69
N TYR A 2 0.24 10.38 0.40
CA TYR A 2 -1.19 10.70 0.45
C TYR A 2 -1.87 10.21 1.72
N SER A 3 -1.40 9.09 2.28
CA SER A 3 -1.98 8.48 3.47
C SER A 3 -0.92 7.76 4.28
N ILE A 4 -1.18 7.65 5.58
CA ILE A 4 -0.42 6.85 6.53
C ILE A 4 -1.43 6.09 7.38
N LEU A 5 -1.20 4.79 7.58
CA LEU A 5 -2.07 3.91 8.35
C LEU A 5 -1.20 2.95 9.18
N GLN A 6 -1.63 2.62 10.39
CA GLN A 6 -1.08 1.48 11.14
C GLN A 6 -2.10 0.34 11.13
N ASP A 7 -1.66 -0.88 10.80
CA ASP A 7 -2.52 -2.06 10.88
C ASP A 7 -2.58 -2.67 12.29
N HIS A 8 -3.45 -3.66 12.48
CA HIS A 8 -3.62 -4.33 13.77
C HIS A 8 -2.38 -5.14 14.22
N GLN A 9 -1.44 -5.41 13.32
CA GLN A 9 -0.17 -6.09 13.62
C GLN A 9 0.94 -5.08 13.99
N GLY A 10 0.66 -3.79 13.86
CA GLY A 10 1.58 -2.70 14.17
C GLY A 10 2.43 -2.25 12.98
N PHE A 11 2.23 -2.80 11.76
CA PHE A 11 2.94 -2.34 10.57
C PHE A 11 2.41 -0.98 10.11
N LEU A 12 3.32 -0.12 9.68
CA LEU A 12 2.96 1.16 9.09
C LEU A 12 2.86 1.02 7.57
N TRP A 13 1.79 1.57 7.01
CA TRP A 13 1.50 1.57 5.59
C TRP A 13 1.48 3.01 5.08
N PHE A 14 2.08 3.25 3.92
CA PHE A 14 2.20 4.58 3.32
C PHE A 14 1.73 4.55 1.88
N GLY A 15 0.72 5.37 1.60
CA GLY A 15 0.20 5.56 0.24
C GLY A 15 1.05 6.60 -0.48
N THR A 16 1.58 6.25 -1.65
CA THR A 16 2.52 7.11 -2.39
C THR A 16 1.97 7.49 -3.76
N ALA A 17 2.55 8.54 -4.35
CA ALA A 17 2.11 9.05 -5.64
C ALA A 17 2.71 8.29 -6.83
N GLU A 18 3.92 7.74 -6.70
CA GLU A 18 4.64 7.14 -7.83
C GLU A 18 5.40 5.85 -7.47
N ASN A 19 5.48 5.48 -6.19
CA ASN A 19 6.26 4.34 -5.70
C ASN A 19 5.36 3.25 -5.11
N GLY A 20 4.10 3.20 -5.55
CA GLY A 20 3.11 2.24 -5.08
C GLY A 20 2.79 2.38 -3.59
N LEU A 21 2.67 1.23 -2.93
CA LEU A 21 2.35 1.12 -1.51
C LEU A 21 3.59 0.68 -0.74
N MET A 22 3.93 1.39 0.34
CA MET A 22 5.05 1.00 1.20
C MET A 22 4.54 0.45 2.52
N ARG A 23 5.18 -0.61 3.02
CA ARG A 23 4.96 -1.15 4.37
C ARG A 23 6.26 -1.13 5.17
N TYR A 24 6.23 -0.55 6.35
CA TYR A 24 7.34 -0.57 7.30
C TYR A 24 7.01 -1.49 8.49
N ASP A 25 7.92 -2.43 8.77
CA ASP A 25 7.76 -3.42 9.84
C ASP A 25 8.46 -3.05 11.17
N GLY A 26 9.00 -1.83 11.26
CA GLY A 26 9.84 -1.39 12.39
C GLY A 26 11.35 -1.57 12.14
N LYS A 27 11.75 -2.22 11.05
CA LYS A 27 13.16 -2.44 10.66
C LYS A 27 13.41 -2.20 9.18
N LYS A 28 12.48 -2.61 8.32
CA LYS A 28 12.62 -2.60 6.86
C LYS A 28 11.36 -2.07 6.20
N VAL A 29 11.54 -1.49 5.01
CA VAL A 29 10.46 -1.09 4.12
C VAL A 29 10.31 -2.14 3.02
N SER A 30 9.09 -2.64 2.85
CA SER A 30 8.66 -3.44 1.69
C SER A 30 7.86 -2.54 0.75
N VAL A 31 8.10 -2.63 -0.55
CA VAL A 31 7.40 -1.83 -1.56
C VAL A 31 6.57 -2.77 -2.44
N PHE A 32 5.31 -2.40 -2.66
CA PHE A 32 4.39 -3.06 -3.57
C PHE A 32 4.11 -2.11 -4.73
N GLU A 33 4.41 -2.53 -5.95
CA GLU A 33 4.33 -1.71 -7.16
C GLU A 33 3.52 -2.45 -8.24
N ASN A 34 3.21 -1.73 -9.32
CA ASN A 34 2.68 -2.30 -10.54
C ASN A 34 3.78 -3.03 -11.31
N TYR A 35 3.51 -4.28 -11.67
CA TYR A 35 4.34 -5.08 -12.56
C TYR A 35 3.51 -5.48 -13.78
N ILE A 36 3.89 -4.97 -14.95
CA ILE A 36 3.22 -5.27 -16.21
C ILE A 36 3.22 -6.78 -16.43
N GLY A 37 2.03 -7.34 -16.68
CA GLY A 37 1.84 -8.79 -16.88
C GLY A 37 1.62 -9.58 -15.59
N ASN A 38 1.64 -8.96 -14.41
CA ASN A 38 1.33 -9.60 -13.14
C ASN A 38 0.02 -9.06 -12.56
N SER A 39 -1.06 -9.82 -12.68
CA SER A 39 -2.40 -9.45 -12.17
C SER A 39 -2.50 -9.41 -10.65
N SER A 40 -1.51 -9.94 -9.93
CA SER A 40 -1.42 -9.88 -8.46
C SER A 40 -0.65 -8.67 -7.95
N SER A 41 -0.10 -7.84 -8.86
CA SER A 41 0.56 -6.58 -8.53
C SER A 41 -0.45 -5.42 -8.46
N LEU A 42 -0.01 -4.23 -8.01
CA LEU A 42 -0.89 -3.05 -8.04
C LEU A 42 -1.31 -2.75 -9.49
N SER A 43 -2.51 -2.21 -9.71
CA SER A 43 -2.91 -1.79 -11.06
C SER A 43 -2.20 -0.51 -11.53
N HIS A 44 -1.75 0.35 -10.60
CA HIS A 44 -0.96 1.55 -10.88
C HIS A 44 -0.11 1.96 -9.68
N ASN A 45 1.03 2.63 -9.90
CA ASN A 45 1.95 3.05 -8.83
C ASN A 45 1.49 4.27 -8.04
N ASN A 46 0.52 5.01 -8.58
CA ASN A 46 -0.18 6.04 -7.81
C ASN A 46 -1.22 5.38 -6.92
N ALA A 47 -0.82 5.05 -5.70
CA ALA A 47 -1.57 4.24 -4.72
C ALA A 47 -1.76 5.05 -3.43
N GLY A 48 -2.59 6.10 -3.52
CA GLY A 48 -2.68 7.10 -2.47
C GLY A 48 -3.71 6.83 -1.39
N ASN A 49 -4.76 6.07 -1.69
CA ASN A 49 -5.89 5.88 -0.79
C ASN A 49 -5.77 4.51 -0.12
N ILE A 50 -5.64 4.48 1.21
CA ILE A 50 -5.56 3.23 1.97
C ILE A 50 -6.68 3.20 3.00
N LEU A 51 -7.37 2.07 3.10
CA LEU A 51 -8.41 1.82 4.10
C LEU A 51 -8.13 0.49 4.82
N LEU A 52 -8.16 0.52 6.15
CA LEU A 52 -8.13 -0.69 6.98
C LEU A 52 -9.56 -1.07 7.37
N GLU A 53 -9.95 -2.29 7.05
CA GLU A 53 -11.18 -2.87 7.57
C GLU A 53 -10.99 -3.41 8.98
N LYS A 54 -12.10 -3.54 9.72
CA LYS A 54 -12.14 -4.21 11.03
C LYS A 54 -11.63 -5.66 10.99
N SER A 55 -11.77 -6.33 9.83
CA SER A 55 -11.26 -7.68 9.59
C SER A 55 -9.72 -7.75 9.55
N GLY A 56 -9.04 -6.60 9.38
CA GLY A 56 -7.61 -6.51 9.12
C GLY A 56 -7.24 -6.48 7.63
N ALA A 57 -8.21 -6.56 6.73
CA ALA A 57 -7.98 -6.37 5.30
C ALA A 57 -7.61 -4.91 4.99
N ILE A 58 -6.66 -4.73 4.07
CA ILE A 58 -6.24 -3.41 3.60
C ILE A 58 -6.67 -3.24 2.15
N TRP A 59 -7.48 -2.21 1.91
CA TRP A 59 -7.88 -1.79 0.57
C TRP A 59 -7.00 -0.64 0.11
N VAL A 60 -6.60 -0.71 -1.16
CA VAL A 60 -5.70 0.27 -1.79
C VAL A 60 -6.37 0.78 -3.05
N GLY A 61 -6.72 2.06 -3.04
CA GLY A 61 -7.23 2.76 -4.21
C GLY A 61 -6.07 3.32 -5.03
N THR A 62 -5.99 2.90 -6.29
CA THR A 62 -5.01 3.36 -7.28
C THR A 62 -5.67 4.26 -8.33
N TRP A 63 -4.88 5.04 -9.06
CA TRP A 63 -5.36 5.93 -10.14
C TRP A 63 -5.27 5.30 -11.55
N GLY A 64 -5.35 3.97 -11.65
CA GLY A 64 -5.25 3.21 -12.91
C GLY A 64 -6.59 2.76 -13.48
#